data_AF-A0A2V7TEC6-F1
#
_entry.id   AF-A0A2V7TEC6-F1
#
_cell.length_a   1.000
_cell.length_b   1.000
_cell.length_c   1.000
_cell.angle_alpha   90.00
_cell.angle_beta   90.00
_cell.angle_gamma   90.00
#
_symmetry.space_group_name_H-M   'P 1'
#
loop_
_entity.id
_entity.type
_entity.pdbx_description
1 polymer ?
#
loop_
_entity_poly.entity_id
_entity_poly.type
_entity_poly.pdbx_seq_one_letter_code
_entity_poly.pdbx_strand_id
1 'polypeptide(L)'
;MGDPGEGVYRRPDPSWLQVDTTTKTVTFQLVAGLTGLNGALNFNGFRDGGLTLTVPVGWNVAIHFRNHDGMLPHSAEVIGESHPLPTGPVAPAFPRAFTLRLDQGLVSEQGDDIRFIADRGGKYLIFCGVPGHGAAGMWIRLDVSGSFRTASLVTPAGKP
;
A
#
# COMPACT_ATOMS: atom_id res chain seq x y z
N MET A 1 12.67 -15.31 27.69
CA MET A 1 13.80 -14.99 26.82
C MET A 1 13.35 -13.86 25.91
N GLY A 2 13.80 -12.62 26.17
CA GLY A 2 13.83 -11.57 25.14
C GLY A 2 15.06 -11.79 24.23
N ASP A 3 15.37 -11.00 23.21
CA ASP A 3 14.73 -9.81 22.59
C ASP A 3 15.51 -9.50 21.27
N PRO A 4 15.17 -8.51 20.41
CA PRO A 4 14.07 -7.52 20.49
C PRO A 4 13.16 -7.45 19.23
N GLY A 5 12.15 -6.58 19.27
CA GLY A 5 11.31 -6.21 18.11
C GLY A 5 11.51 -4.77 17.59
N GLU A 6 12.24 -3.91 18.32
CA GLU A 6 12.49 -2.53 17.91
C GLU A 6 13.69 -2.41 16.95
N GLY A 7 13.60 -1.50 15.97
CA GLY A 7 14.76 -0.83 15.40
C GLY A 7 15.40 -1.42 14.13
N VAL A 8 15.05 -2.62 13.67
CA VAL A 8 15.49 -3.06 12.33
C VAL A 8 14.61 -2.40 11.27
N TYR A 9 15.13 -1.34 10.64
CA TYR A 9 14.52 -0.77 9.42
C TYR A 9 14.43 -1.85 8.34
N ARG A 10 13.26 -2.51 8.25
CA ARG A 10 12.99 -3.52 7.23
C ARG A 10 13.15 -2.86 5.87
N ARG A 11 14.16 -3.29 5.11
CA ARG A 11 14.30 -2.89 3.71
C ARG A 11 13.12 -3.48 2.93
N PRO A 12 12.53 -2.75 1.97
CA PRO A 12 11.54 -3.34 1.08
C PRO A 12 12.18 -4.48 0.29
N ASP A 13 11.45 -5.58 0.08
CA ASP A 13 11.92 -6.63 -0.82
C ASP A 13 11.90 -6.11 -2.27
N PRO A 14 13.02 -6.18 -3.01
CA PRO A 14 13.05 -5.70 -4.38
C PRO A 14 12.12 -6.47 -5.33
N SER A 15 11.76 -7.72 -5.01
CA SER A 15 10.81 -8.51 -5.81
C SER A 15 9.40 -7.96 -5.82
N TRP A 16 9.04 -7.08 -4.87
CA TRP A 16 7.73 -6.46 -4.84
C TRP A 16 7.54 -5.38 -5.91
N LEU A 17 8.60 -4.87 -6.54
CA LEU A 17 8.49 -3.79 -7.51
C LEU A 17 9.15 -4.15 -8.85
N GLN A 18 8.34 -4.24 -9.89
CA GLN A 18 8.80 -4.29 -11.27
C GLN A 18 8.50 -2.95 -11.96
N VAL A 19 9.48 -2.45 -12.71
CA VAL A 19 9.41 -1.16 -13.41
C VAL A 19 9.72 -1.38 -14.89
N ASP A 20 8.79 -1.01 -15.75
CA ASP A 20 8.98 -0.92 -17.21
C ASP A 20 8.93 0.55 -17.63
N THR A 21 10.10 1.12 -17.93
CA THR A 21 10.26 2.50 -18.40
C THR A 21 9.79 2.71 -19.85
N THR A 22 9.66 1.63 -20.63
CA THR A 22 9.21 1.68 -22.04
C THR A 22 7.71 1.85 -22.11
N THR A 23 6.95 1.03 -21.38
CA THR A 23 5.48 1.16 -21.28
C THR A 23 5.02 2.14 -20.20
N LYS A 24 5.96 2.71 -19.43
CA LYS A 24 5.70 3.56 -18.25
C LYS A 24 4.77 2.87 -17.26
N THR A 25 5.08 1.61 -16.96
CA THR A 25 4.29 0.76 -16.07
C THR A 25 5.10 0.43 -14.82
N VAL A 26 4.47 0.59 -13.67
CA VAL A 26 4.95 0.03 -12.40
C VAL A 26 4.00 -1.06 -11.96
N THR A 27 4.55 -2.23 -11.67
CA THR A 27 3.84 -3.37 -11.11
C THR A 27 4.30 -3.57 -9.67
N PHE A 28 3.37 -3.53 -8.73
CA PHE A 28 3.62 -3.60 -7.29
C PHE A 28 2.89 -4.78 -6.65
N GLN A 29 3.62 -5.62 -5.91
CA GLN A 29 3.07 -6.72 -5.11
C GLN A 29 2.66 -6.20 -3.74
N LEU A 30 1.36 -6.13 -3.47
CA LEU A 30 0.78 -5.64 -2.21
C LEU A 30 0.26 -6.82 -1.39
N VAL A 31 0.96 -7.16 -0.32
CA VAL A 31 0.62 -8.31 0.53
C VAL A 31 0.08 -7.82 1.87
N ALA A 32 -1.23 -7.93 2.06
CA ALA A 32 -1.87 -7.63 3.33
C ALA A 32 -1.56 -8.76 4.35
N GLY A 33 -1.32 -8.42 5.61
CA GLY A 33 -1.07 -9.42 6.66
C GLY A 33 0.23 -10.22 6.51
N LEU A 34 1.24 -9.71 5.78
CA LEU A 34 2.50 -10.44 5.53
C LEU A 34 3.23 -10.87 6.81
N THR A 35 3.00 -10.18 7.92
CA THR A 35 3.57 -10.50 9.24
C THR A 35 2.54 -10.28 10.34
N GLY A 36 2.78 -10.81 11.54
CA GLY A 36 1.93 -10.53 12.72
C GLY A 36 2.03 -9.10 13.29
N LEU A 37 2.80 -8.19 12.67
CA LEU A 37 2.91 -6.79 13.10
C LEU A 37 1.52 -6.14 13.16
N ASN A 38 1.22 -5.44 14.26
CA ASN A 38 -0.06 -4.75 14.49
C ASN A 38 -1.28 -5.69 14.49
N GLY A 39 -1.13 -6.92 14.96
CA GLY A 39 -2.18 -7.93 14.83
C GLY A 39 -2.50 -8.22 13.37
N ALA A 40 -1.45 -8.32 12.55
CA ALA A 40 -1.47 -8.46 11.10
C ALA A 40 -2.06 -7.29 10.27
N LEU A 41 -2.47 -6.19 10.91
CA LEU A 41 -2.88 -4.94 10.24
C LEU A 41 -1.68 -4.19 9.62
N ASN A 42 -1.14 -4.72 8.52
CA ASN A 42 -0.02 -4.19 7.76
C ASN A 42 -0.10 -4.53 6.26
N PHE A 43 0.59 -3.73 5.44
CA PHE A 43 0.89 -4.04 4.04
C PHE A 43 2.38 -4.29 3.89
N ASN A 44 2.76 -5.45 3.36
CA ASN A 44 4.14 -5.91 3.16
C ASN A 44 5.00 -5.88 4.44
N GLY A 45 4.38 -5.96 5.63
CA GLY A 45 5.07 -5.81 6.92
C GLY A 45 5.23 -4.35 7.39
N PHE A 46 4.57 -3.38 6.74
CA PHE A 46 4.61 -1.96 7.09
C PHE A 46 3.21 -1.42 7.44
N ARG A 47 3.20 -0.41 8.31
CA ARG A 47 2.03 0.31 8.82
C ARG A 47 2.37 1.80 8.95
N ASP A 48 1.36 2.65 9.17
CA ASP A 48 1.50 4.10 9.40
C ASP A 48 2.35 4.84 8.34
N GLY A 49 2.29 4.35 7.09
CA GLY A 49 3.09 4.92 6.01
C GLY A 49 4.59 4.61 6.07
N GLY A 50 5.00 3.58 6.83
CA GLY A 50 6.39 3.10 6.95
C GLY A 50 7.01 2.58 5.64
N LEU A 51 6.22 2.46 4.58
CA LEU A 51 6.64 2.23 3.20
C LEU A 51 6.01 3.30 2.31
N THR A 52 6.74 3.77 1.30
CA THR A 52 6.27 4.70 0.26
C THR A 52 6.59 4.13 -1.12
N LEU A 53 5.55 3.99 -1.94
CA LEU A 53 5.68 3.78 -3.39
C LEU A 53 5.71 5.16 -4.07
N THR A 54 6.83 5.46 -4.73
CA THR A 54 6.95 6.66 -5.57
C THR A 54 6.64 6.30 -7.02
N VAL A 55 5.89 7.14 -7.73
CA VAL A 55 5.47 6.92 -9.12
C VAL A 55 5.51 8.24 -9.92
N PRO A 56 6.09 8.27 -11.13
CA PRO A 56 6.02 9.46 -11.97
C PRO A 56 4.59 9.74 -12.46
N VAL A 57 4.22 11.02 -12.59
CA VAL A 57 2.91 11.42 -13.15
C VAL A 57 2.71 10.83 -14.55
N GLY A 58 1.50 10.32 -14.81
CA GLY A 58 1.08 9.75 -16.10
C GLY A 58 1.53 8.31 -16.34
N TRP A 59 2.06 7.61 -15.34
CA TRP A 59 2.40 6.19 -15.43
C TRP A 59 1.21 5.28 -15.13
N ASN A 60 1.23 4.09 -15.73
CA ASN A 60 0.33 3.00 -15.40
C ASN A 60 0.77 2.36 -14.08
N VAL A 61 -0.16 2.18 -13.15
CA VAL A 61 0.06 1.46 -11.89
C VAL A 61 -0.78 0.20 -11.90
N ALA A 62 -0.11 -0.94 -11.81
CA ALA A 62 -0.72 -2.23 -11.55
C ALA A 62 -0.34 -2.68 -10.13
N ILE A 63 -1.33 -2.94 -9.27
CA ILE A 63 -1.10 -3.51 -7.94
C ILE A 63 -1.72 -4.90 -7.92
N HIS A 64 -0.89 -5.90 -7.68
CA HIS A 64 -1.34 -7.27 -7.40
C HIS A 64 -1.54 -7.38 -5.89
N PHE A 65 -2.79 -7.35 -5.45
CA PHE A 65 -3.14 -7.53 -4.05
C PHE A 65 -3.26 -9.01 -3.71
N ARG A 66 -2.73 -9.44 -2.56
CA ARG A 66 -3.05 -10.72 -1.91
C ARG A 66 -3.21 -10.51 -0.42
N ASN A 67 -4.26 -11.07 0.16
CA ASN A 67 -4.35 -11.23 1.61
C ASN A 67 -3.58 -12.48 2.06
N HIS A 68 -2.61 -12.32 2.95
CA HIS A 68 -1.87 -13.42 3.58
C HIS A 68 -2.24 -13.62 5.06
N ASP A 69 -3.10 -12.76 5.63
CA ASP A 69 -3.64 -12.97 6.96
C ASP A 69 -4.47 -14.27 6.98
N GLY A 70 -4.26 -15.12 7.98
CA GLY A 70 -5.00 -16.37 8.17
C GLY A 70 -6.39 -16.19 8.80
N MET A 71 -6.69 -15.00 9.33
CA MET A 71 -7.84 -14.70 10.18
C MET A 71 -8.64 -13.48 9.71
N LEU A 72 -7.99 -12.35 9.41
CA LEU A 72 -8.68 -11.11 9.06
C LEU A 72 -8.89 -10.96 7.56
N PRO A 73 -10.07 -10.50 7.10
CA PRO A 73 -10.24 -10.07 5.72
C PRO A 73 -9.62 -8.70 5.51
N HIS A 74 -9.04 -8.47 4.32
CA HIS A 74 -8.33 -7.24 3.99
C HIS A 74 -8.66 -6.76 2.59
N SER A 75 -8.65 -5.45 2.38
CA SER A 75 -8.84 -4.79 1.09
C SER A 75 -7.76 -3.74 0.87
N ALA A 76 -7.73 -3.11 -0.31
CA ALA A 76 -6.90 -1.93 -0.53
C ALA A 76 -7.60 -0.93 -1.47
N GLU A 77 -7.53 0.35 -1.12
CA GLU A 77 -7.86 1.47 -2.00
C GLU A 77 -6.75 2.52 -1.98
N VAL A 78 -6.63 3.30 -3.06
CA VAL A 78 -5.78 4.48 -3.11
C VAL A 78 -6.65 5.70 -2.80
N ILE A 79 -6.34 6.41 -1.71
CA ILE A 79 -7.09 7.58 -1.24
C ILE A 79 -6.19 8.80 -1.15
N GLY A 80 -6.77 10.01 -1.11
CA GLY A 80 -6.00 11.23 -0.80
C GLY A 80 -5.44 11.18 0.63
N GLU A 81 -4.23 11.71 0.85
CA GLU A 81 -3.70 11.85 2.21
C GLU A 81 -4.63 12.72 3.07
N SER A 82 -5.11 12.17 4.19
CA SER A 82 -6.16 12.75 5.02
C SER A 82 -5.88 12.51 6.51
N HIS A 83 -6.15 13.54 7.32
CA HIS A 83 -6.08 13.48 8.79
C HIS A 83 -7.30 14.22 9.36
N PRO A 84 -8.13 13.60 10.22
CA PRO A 84 -8.05 12.21 10.69
C PRO A 84 -8.19 11.19 9.54
N LEU A 85 -7.67 9.97 9.76
CA LEU A 85 -7.85 8.86 8.83
C LEU A 85 -9.32 8.44 8.76
N PRO A 86 -9.83 7.98 7.60
CA PRO A 86 -11.17 7.42 7.49
C PRO A 86 -11.35 6.18 8.38
N THR A 87 -12.58 5.92 8.82
CA THR A 87 -12.94 4.71 9.59
C THR A 87 -13.43 3.54 8.74
N GLY A 88 -13.45 3.71 7.41
CA GLY A 88 -13.91 2.75 6.40
C GLY A 88 -13.54 3.27 5.01
N PRO A 89 -14.13 2.73 3.93
CA PRO A 89 -13.72 3.08 2.58
C PRO A 89 -14.27 4.44 2.15
N VAL A 90 -13.58 5.11 1.24
CA VAL A 90 -13.97 6.42 0.70
C VAL A 90 -13.95 6.44 -0.84
N ALA A 91 -14.14 7.60 -1.46
CA ALA A 91 -13.97 7.72 -2.90
C ALA A 91 -12.49 7.52 -3.28
N PRO A 92 -12.14 6.57 -4.16
CA PRO A 92 -10.76 6.33 -4.54
C PRO A 92 -10.20 7.52 -5.30
N ALA A 93 -8.95 7.88 -5.01
CA ALA A 93 -8.25 9.01 -5.62
C ALA A 93 -8.09 8.83 -7.15
N PHE A 94 -7.91 7.60 -7.64
CA PHE A 94 -7.85 7.34 -9.08
C PHE A 94 -8.96 6.37 -9.50
N PRO A 95 -9.53 6.50 -10.72
CA PRO A 95 -10.54 5.57 -11.22
C PRO A 95 -10.05 4.12 -11.17
N ARG A 96 -10.85 3.24 -10.53
CA ARG A 96 -10.54 1.82 -10.30
C ARG A 96 -9.30 1.54 -9.43
N ALA A 97 -8.84 2.50 -8.64
CA ALA A 97 -7.73 2.30 -7.71
C ALA A 97 -8.18 1.65 -6.38
N PHE A 98 -8.88 0.52 -6.47
CA PHE A 98 -9.37 -0.25 -5.33
C PHE A 98 -9.51 -1.75 -5.67
N THR A 99 -9.46 -2.60 -4.65
CA THR A 99 -9.87 -4.01 -4.71
C THR A 99 -11.39 -4.15 -4.59
N LEU A 100 -11.97 -5.20 -5.18
CA LEU A 100 -13.34 -5.64 -4.89
C LEU A 100 -13.59 -5.81 -3.38
N ARG A 101 -14.84 -5.59 -2.95
CA ARG A 101 -15.31 -5.76 -1.55
C ARG A 101 -14.48 -4.95 -0.54
N LEU A 102 -14.42 -3.63 -0.71
CA LEU A 102 -13.61 -2.75 0.14
C LEU A 102 -13.94 -2.86 1.64
N ASP A 103 -15.22 -2.89 1.99
CA ASP A 103 -15.71 -2.91 3.36
C ASP A 103 -15.75 -4.32 3.99
N GLN A 104 -16.05 -5.37 3.20
CA GLN A 104 -15.99 -6.75 3.73
C GLN A 104 -14.58 -7.35 3.71
N GLY A 105 -13.72 -6.87 2.80
CA GLY A 105 -12.40 -7.41 2.51
C GLY A 105 -12.41 -8.71 1.68
N LEU A 106 -11.22 -9.07 1.22
CA LEU A 106 -10.89 -10.37 0.65
C LEU A 106 -10.36 -11.26 1.77
N VAL A 107 -10.86 -12.50 1.87
CA VAL A 107 -10.44 -13.45 2.92
C VAL A 107 -9.04 -14.01 2.65
N SER A 108 -8.50 -14.80 3.59
CA SER A 108 -7.18 -15.42 3.50
C SER A 108 -6.90 -16.03 2.11
N GLU A 109 -5.70 -15.76 1.59
CA GLU A 109 -5.18 -16.19 0.29
C GLU A 109 -5.93 -15.68 -0.95
N GLN A 110 -7.01 -14.91 -0.80
CA GLN A 110 -7.65 -14.23 -1.92
C GLN A 110 -6.85 -13.00 -2.36
N GLY A 111 -6.89 -12.72 -3.66
CA GLY A 111 -6.23 -11.58 -4.29
C GLY A 111 -7.12 -10.89 -5.31
N ASP A 112 -6.67 -9.72 -5.76
CA ASP A 112 -7.32 -8.92 -6.80
C ASP A 112 -6.30 -7.99 -7.48
N ASP A 113 -6.62 -7.53 -8.69
CA ASP A 113 -5.74 -6.70 -9.53
C ASP A 113 -6.25 -5.25 -9.64
N ILE A 114 -5.58 -4.33 -8.96
CA ILE A 114 -5.88 -2.90 -9.07
C ILE A 114 -5.13 -2.30 -10.27
N ARG A 115 -5.81 -1.60 -11.19
CA ARG A 115 -5.18 -0.97 -12.37
C ARG A 115 -5.70 0.44 -12.65
N PHE A 116 -4.83 1.44 -12.45
CA PHE A 116 -5.13 2.86 -12.66
C PHE A 116 -3.96 3.61 -13.33
N ILE A 117 -4.21 4.84 -13.77
CA ILE A 117 -3.18 5.77 -14.25
C ILE A 117 -2.96 6.80 -13.15
N ALA A 118 -1.70 7.03 -12.77
CA ALA A 118 -1.31 8.05 -11.80
C ALA A 118 -1.34 9.46 -12.45
N ASP A 119 -2.54 9.89 -12.87
CA ASP A 119 -2.75 11.03 -13.78
C ASP A 119 -2.39 12.42 -13.22
N ARG A 120 -2.30 12.55 -11.89
CA ARG A 120 -2.01 13.83 -11.22
C ARG A 120 -1.14 13.66 -9.98
N GLY A 121 -0.21 14.60 -9.81
CA GLY A 121 0.72 14.61 -8.69
C GLY A 121 0.01 14.88 -7.35
N GLY A 122 0.55 14.33 -6.27
CA GLY A 122 -0.02 14.45 -4.93
C GLY A 122 0.51 13.42 -3.95
N LYS A 123 0.12 13.57 -2.69
CA LYS A 123 0.29 12.56 -1.63
C LYS A 123 -1.00 11.78 -1.45
N TYR A 124 -0.87 10.47 -1.42
CA TYR A 124 -1.95 9.50 -1.35
C TYR A 124 -1.60 8.41 -0.35
N LEU A 125 -2.59 7.66 0.10
CA LEU A 125 -2.40 6.46 0.91
C LEU A 125 -2.90 5.25 0.12
N ILE A 126 -2.17 4.14 0.17
CA ILE A 126 -2.70 2.80 -0.12
C ILE A 126 -3.23 2.30 1.23
N PHE A 127 -4.53 2.17 1.35
CA PHE A 127 -5.29 2.14 2.60
C PHE A 127 -6.23 0.94 2.65
N CYS A 128 -6.30 0.24 3.79
CA CYS A 128 -7.26 -0.86 3.96
C CYS A 128 -8.66 -0.31 4.29
N GLY A 129 -9.58 -0.48 3.35
CA GLY A 129 -10.96 0.03 3.44
C GLY A 129 -11.86 -0.75 4.41
N VAL A 130 -11.42 -1.90 4.92
CA VAL A 130 -12.19 -2.67 5.92
C VAL A 130 -12.37 -1.81 7.19
N PRO A 131 -13.59 -1.69 7.75
CA PRO A 131 -13.87 -0.77 8.85
C PRO A 131 -12.88 -0.86 10.01
N GLY A 132 -12.32 0.29 10.37
CA GLY A 132 -11.31 0.44 11.43
C GLY A 132 -9.88 0.02 11.06
N HIS A 133 -9.65 -0.80 10.04
CA HIS A 133 -8.30 -1.34 9.74
C HIS A 133 -7.31 -0.23 9.35
N GLY A 134 -7.67 0.60 8.37
CA GLY A 134 -6.85 1.74 7.97
C GLY A 134 -6.68 2.78 9.09
N ALA A 135 -7.72 3.06 9.87
CA ALA A 135 -7.64 3.92 11.05
C ALA A 135 -6.70 3.38 12.15
N ALA A 136 -6.59 2.06 12.27
CA ALA A 136 -5.65 1.36 13.16
C ALA A 136 -4.22 1.24 12.58
N GLY A 137 -3.92 1.94 11.49
CA GLY A 137 -2.57 2.05 10.91
C GLY A 137 -2.31 1.19 9.67
N MET A 138 -3.32 0.48 9.15
CA MET A 138 -3.15 -0.39 7.97
C MET A 138 -3.12 0.40 6.65
N TRP A 139 -2.04 1.14 6.44
CA TRP A 139 -1.79 1.92 5.23
C TRP A 139 -0.30 2.16 4.97
N ILE A 140 0.03 2.33 3.69
CA ILE A 140 1.35 2.74 3.19
C ILE A 140 1.19 3.95 2.25
N ARG A 141 2.26 4.67 1.92
CA ARG A 141 2.19 5.92 1.14
C ARG A 141 2.26 5.70 -0.37
N LEU A 142 1.33 6.36 -1.06
CA LEU A 142 1.28 6.83 -2.45
C LEU A 142 2.01 8.17 -2.71
N ASP A 143 3.15 8.25 -3.38
CA ASP A 143 3.73 9.55 -3.79
C ASP A 143 3.80 9.68 -5.32
N VAL A 144 3.02 10.59 -5.90
CA VAL A 144 2.99 10.83 -7.34
C VAL A 144 3.58 12.21 -7.66
N SER A 145 4.61 12.27 -8.49
CA SER A 145 5.25 13.54 -8.87
C SER A 145 5.88 13.52 -10.27
N GLY A 146 5.78 14.64 -11.00
CA GLY A 146 6.49 14.83 -12.27
C GLY A 146 8.01 14.99 -12.12
N SER A 147 8.52 15.13 -10.88
CA SER A 147 9.95 15.14 -10.59
C SER A 147 10.58 13.74 -10.61
N PHE A 148 9.80 12.68 -10.38
CA PHE A 148 10.29 11.31 -10.46
C PHE A 148 10.53 10.91 -11.93
N ARG A 149 11.59 10.14 -12.18
CA ARG A 149 11.93 9.61 -13.52
C ARG A 149 11.70 8.10 -13.64
N THR A 150 11.61 7.42 -12.52
CA THR A 150 11.28 6.00 -12.37
C THR A 150 10.46 5.84 -11.09
N ALA A 151 9.68 4.76 -10.98
CA ALA A 151 9.08 4.36 -9.72
C ALA A 151 10.13 3.74 -8.77
N SER A 152 9.89 3.81 -7.46
CA SER A 152 10.70 3.14 -6.44
C SER A 152 9.91 2.87 -5.14
N LEU A 153 10.33 1.86 -4.37
CA LEU A 153 9.88 1.63 -2.99
C LEU A 153 10.93 2.17 -2.03
N VAL A 154 10.52 3.06 -1.12
CA VAL A 154 11.39 3.63 -0.08
C VAL A 154 10.72 3.53 1.29
N THR A 155 11.48 3.18 2.31
CA THR A 155 11.08 3.42 3.70
C THR A 155 11.47 4.85 4.09
N PRO A 156 10.79 5.47 5.07
CA PRO A 156 11.35 6.65 5.74
C PRO A 156 12.78 6.33 6.17
N ALA A 157 13.74 7.18 5.78
CA ALA A 157 15.08 7.11 6.34
C ALA A 157 14.93 7.32 7.85
N GLY A 158 15.54 6.44 8.64
CA GLY A 158 15.53 6.59 10.08
C GLY A 158 16.04 7.96 10.48
N LYS A 159 15.27 8.68 11.29
CA LYS A 159 15.93 9.64 12.18
C LYS A 159 16.87 8.83 13.08
N PRO A 160 18.14 9.24 13.22
CA PRO A 160 19.04 8.66 14.21
C PRO A 160 18.51 8.91 15.63
#